data_AF-W7QD02-F1
#
_entry.id   AF-W7QD02-F1
#
_cell.length_a   1.000
_cell.length_b   1.000
_cell.length_c   1.000
_cell.angle_alpha   90.00
_cell.angle_beta   90.00
_cell.angle_gamma   90.00
#
_symmetry.space_group_name_H-M   'P 1'
#
loop_
_entity.id
_entity.type
_entity.pdbx_description
1 polymer ?
#
loop_
_entity_poly.entity_id
_entity_poly.type
_entity_poly.pdbx_seq_one_letter_code
_entity_poly.pdbx_strand_id
1 'polypeptide(L)' 'MPKTGPKQARVEPIRDAEDMNLPVTGWHVIDETDPSNEVVISEHETEAEAIRTAEEFEQREE' A
#
# COMPACT_ATOMS: atom_id res chain seq x y z
N MET A 1 -5.78 11.01 -20.60
CA MET A 1 -4.35 10.63 -20.60
C MET A 1 -4.30 9.26 -19.97
N PRO A 2 -3.72 8.22 -20.62
CA PRO A 2 -3.57 6.91 -19.99
C PRO A 2 -2.73 7.07 -18.72
N LYS A 3 -3.13 6.42 -17.63
CA LYS A 3 -2.51 6.57 -16.31
C LYS A 3 -1.02 6.22 -16.41
N THR A 4 -0.17 7.14 -16.01
CA THR A 4 1.24 7.20 -16.44
C THR A 4 2.12 6.40 -15.49
N GLY A 5 2.18 5.07 -15.64
CA GLY A 5 3.18 4.24 -14.94
C GLY A 5 2.82 2.75 -14.89
N PRO A 6 3.81 1.85 -14.66
CA PRO A 6 3.52 0.48 -14.22
C PRO A 6 2.73 0.53 -12.91
N LYS A 7 1.87 -0.47 -12.66
CA LYS A 7 1.17 -0.57 -11.37
C LYS A 7 2.20 -0.60 -10.25
N GLN A 8 2.05 0.28 -9.28
CA GLN A 8 2.97 0.41 -8.16
C GLN A 8 2.16 0.50 -6.87
N ALA A 9 2.56 -0.25 -5.85
CA ALA A 9 1.93 -0.25 -4.55
C ALA A 9 2.93 -0.06 -3.42
N ARG A 10 2.61 0.84 -2.49
CA ARG A 10 3.37 1.08 -1.26
C ARG A 10 2.70 0.41 -0.07
N VAL A 11 3.50 -0.18 0.80
CA VAL A 11 3.03 -0.70 2.10
C VAL A 11 3.32 0.33 3.19
N GLU A 12 2.30 0.73 3.94
CA GLU A 12 2.42 1.69 5.03
C GLU A 12 1.94 1.12 6.37
N PRO A 13 2.71 1.32 7.47
CA PRO A 13 2.29 0.90 8.80
C PRO A 13 1.20 1.81 9.37
N ILE A 14 0.13 1.20 9.88
CA ILE A 14 -0.94 1.84 10.62
C ILE A 14 -0.54 1.97 12.09
N ARG A 15 -0.75 3.16 12.64
CA ARG A 15 -0.57 3.45 14.07
C ARG A 15 -1.75 4.27 14.55
N ASP A 16 -2.14 4.07 15.81
CA ASP A 16 -3.27 4.79 16.43
C ASP A 16 -3.06 6.32 16.50
N ALA A 17 -1.82 6.79 16.35
CA ALA A 17 -1.46 8.19 16.18
C ALA A 17 -0.25 8.32 15.25
N GLU A 18 0.05 9.53 14.78
CA GLU A 18 1.21 9.86 13.94
C GLU A 18 2.57 9.70 14.65
N ASP A 19 2.59 9.14 15.87
CA ASP A 19 3.81 8.89 16.64
C ASP A 19 4.51 7.62 16.14
N MET A 20 5.70 7.79 15.56
CA MET A 20 6.53 6.70 15.04
C MET A 20 7.00 5.70 16.11
N ASN A 21 6.93 6.05 17.40
CA ASN A 21 7.30 5.17 18.50
C ASN A 21 6.17 4.22 18.93
N LEU A 22 4.95 4.43 18.44
CA LEU A 22 3.83 3.55 18.74
C LEU A 22 3.95 2.22 17.99
N PRO A 23 3.44 1.12 18.59
CA PRO A 23 3.39 -0.17 17.93
C PRO A 23 2.54 -0.07 16.66
N VAL A 24 2.98 -0.80 15.63
CA VAL A 24 2.20 -0.96 14.40
C VAL A 24 0.97 -1.81 14.72
N THR A 25 -0.22 -1.29 14.43
CA THR A 25 -1.50 -1.97 14.66
C THR A 25 -2.03 -2.66 13.41
N GLY A 26 -1.49 -2.33 12.23
CA GLY A 26 -1.80 -2.95 10.95
C GLY A 26 -0.98 -2.34 9.82
N TRP A 27 -1.31 -2.70 8.59
CA TRP A 27 -0.58 -2.30 7.39
C TRP A 27 -1.54 -1.99 6.25
N HIS A 28 -1.42 -0.81 5.66
CA HIS A 28 -2.11 -0.43 4.43
C HIS A 28 -1.29 -0.79 3.21
N VAL A 29 -1.98 -1.26 2.17
CA VAL A 29 -1.45 -1.29 0.80
C VAL A 29 -2.09 -0.15 0.05
N ILE A 30 -1.25 0.71 -0.52
CA ILE A 30 -1.65 1.95 -1.19
C ILE A 30 -1.24 1.85 -2.65
N ASP A 31 -2.22 1.98 -3.56
CA ASP A 31 -1.96 2.16 -4.98
C ASP A 31 -1.36 3.55 -5.21
N GLU A 32 -0.11 3.59 -5.64
CA GLU A 32 0.63 4.81 -6.00
C GLU A 32 0.94 4.88 -7.50
N THR A 33 0.22 4.11 -8.31
CA THR A 33 0.31 4.14 -9.79
C THR A 33 0.07 5.56 -10.34
N ASP A 34 -0.80 6.33 -9.68
CA ASP A 34 -0.93 7.76 -9.89
C ASP A 34 -0.44 8.51 -8.64
N PRO A 35 0.73 9.17 -8.69
CA PRO A 35 1.28 9.89 -7.54
C PRO A 35 0.43 11.10 -7.14
N SER A 36 -0.50 11.55 -7.98
CA SER A 36 -1.46 12.61 -7.64
C SER A 36 -2.72 12.06 -6.95
N ASN A 37 -2.88 10.74 -6.91
CA ASN A 37 -4.06 10.05 -6.41
C ASN A 37 -3.68 8.71 -5.79
N GLU A 38 -2.98 8.77 -4.66
CA GLU A 38 -2.70 7.62 -3.81
C GLU A 38 -4.00 7.12 -3.15
N VAL A 39 -4.26 5.81 -3.20
CA VAL A 39 -5.50 5.23 -2.63
C VAL A 39 -5.18 3.94 -1.87
N VAL A 40 -5.70 3.81 -0.65
CA VAL A 40 -5.63 2.55 0.11
C VAL A 40 -6.50 1.50 -0.59
N ILE A 41 -5.88 0.40 -1.03
CA ILE A 41 -6.55 -0.72 -1.71
C ILE A 41 -6.80 -1.92 -0.79
N SER A 42 -6.00 -2.09 0.27
CA SER A 42 -6.22 -3.13 1.29
C SER A 42 -5.57 -2.78 2.63
N GLU A 43 -6.02 -3.48 3.67
CA GLU A 43 -5.51 -3.40 5.03
C GLU A 43 -5.26 -4.81 5.59
N HIS A 44 -4.14 -5.01 6.28
CA HIS A 44 -3.73 -6.30 6.82
C HIS A 44 -3.17 -6.16 8.24
N GLU A 45 -3.31 -7.21 9.05
CA GLU A 45 -2.73 -7.24 10.41
C GLU A 45 -1.21 -7.43 10.37
N THR A 46 -0.68 -8.10 9.34
CA THR A 46 0.74 -8.42 9.22
C THR A 46 1.40 -7.77 8.02
N GLU A 47 2.67 -7.37 8.18
CA GLU A 47 3.48 -6.78 7.12
C GLU A 47 3.63 -7.73 5.93
N ALA A 48 3.82 -9.02 6.22
CA ALA A 48 4.02 -10.04 5.20
C ALA A 48 2.79 -10.22 4.30
N GLU A 49 1.57 -10.08 4.84
CA GLU A 49 0.35 -10.12 4.05
C GLU A 49 0.21 -8.87 3.18
N ALA A 50 0.47 -7.69 3.74
CA ALA A 50 0.45 -6.44 2.98
C ALA A 50 1.46 -6.43 1.83
N ILE A 51 2.69 -6.91 2.06
CA ILE A 51 3.73 -7.03 1.02
C ILE A 51 3.26 -7.97 -0.09
N ARG A 52 2.73 -9.14 0.24
CA ARG A 52 2.23 -10.08 -0.79
C ARG A 52 1.14 -9.46 -1.63
N THR A 53 0.20 -8.75 -1.02
CA THR A 53 -0.88 -8.07 -1.75
C THR A 53 -0.35 -6.92 -2.60
N ALA A 54 0.64 -6.17 -2.14
CA ALA A 54 1.33 -5.16 -2.96
C ALA A 54 2.02 -5.80 -4.17
N GLU A 55 2.81 -6.85 -3.96
CA GLU A 55 3.49 -7.59 -5.05
C GLU A 55 2.51 -8.18 -6.06
N GLU A 56 1.38 -8.74 -5.60
CA GLU A 56 0.31 -9.25 -6.46
C GLU A 56 -0.36 -8.14 -7.27
N PHE A 57 -0.55 -6.95 -6.68
CA PHE A 57 -1.11 -5.80 -7.36
C PHE A 57 -0.20 -5.32 -8.50
N GLU A 58 1.11 -5.22 -8.25
CA GLU A 58 2.11 -4.81 -9.23
C GLU A 58 2.29 -5.83 -10.36
N GLN A 59 2.28 -7.13 -10.03
CA GLN A 59 2.42 -8.22 -11.01
C GLN A 59 1.17 -8.44 -11.87
N ARG A 60 0.04 -7.83 -11.52
CA ARG A 60 -1.19 -7.97 -12.29
C ARG A 60 -1.08 -7.17 -13.58
N GLU A 61 -0.45 -7.75 -14.61
CA GLU A 61 -0.55 -7.23 -15.98
C GLU A 61 -2.03 -7.19 -16.39
N GLU A 62 -2.45 -6.10 -17.05
CA GLU A 62 -3.79 -5.94 -17.60
C GLU A 62 -3.94 -6.69 -18.93
#